data_AF-A0A9P6CE87-F1
#
_entry.id   AF-A0A9P6CE87-F1
#
_cell.length_a   1.000
_cell.length_b   1.000
_cell.length_c   1.000
_cell.angle_alpha   90.00
_cell.angle_beta   90.00
_cell.angle_gamma   90.00
#
_symmetry.space_group_name_H-M   'P 1'
#
loop_
_entity.id
_entity.type
_entity.pdbx_description
1 polymer ?
#
loop_
_entity_poly.entity_id
_entity_poly.type
_entity_poly.pdbx_seq_one_letter_code
_entity_poly.pdbx_strand_id
1 'polypeptide(L)'
;MTSTAAPGPEQLVSAVTHLNAGKYFQVAAYVILIYDHALTFSDEVERIWKQKISGAAVLFLINRYLTPLQFMIVINAFHDPIWTPSVGVSSVIYDLPGASTVALIAVCELIMILRVYALYGRSGPILGFLMILWIIQITLSSISLTHGFPVSLPPGLVGCILTGEGPLFPAIWIMPLVTDFSVFLLMLWKSRDYIRQTRSTRTINVFLRDGSLYFLVICMANLLNTLLFVMAESDLKVIGASFSQLITATMISRLVINLRSADADSLGQETNLNQTTRMGFMTRTIGNLGEELDTIFQSSIGYSSTFTEELSIVKTHPQSIDATNPS
;
A
#
# COMPACT_ATOMS: atom_id res chain seq x y z
N MET A 1 -23.44 16.19 -35.66
CA MET A 1 -23.69 17.21 -34.62
C MET A 1 -24.99 16.83 -33.91
N THR A 2 -24.90 15.90 -32.96
CA THR A 2 -26.01 15.55 -32.08
C THR A 2 -26.09 16.59 -30.97
N SER A 3 -27.17 17.35 -30.95
CA SER A 3 -27.52 18.27 -29.87
C SER A 3 -27.57 17.48 -28.56
N THR A 4 -26.58 17.66 -27.68
CA THR A 4 -26.64 17.16 -26.31
C THR A 4 -27.65 18.03 -25.58
N ALA A 5 -28.91 17.58 -25.56
CA ALA A 5 -29.94 18.15 -24.72
C ALA A 5 -29.39 18.23 -23.28
N ALA A 6 -29.54 19.40 -22.65
CA ALA A 6 -29.13 19.58 -21.26
C ALA A 6 -29.77 18.48 -20.40
N PRO A 7 -29.01 17.85 -19.49
CA PRO A 7 -29.51 16.74 -18.68
C PRO A 7 -30.77 17.19 -17.93
N GLY A 8 -31.77 16.31 -17.88
CA GLY A 8 -33.00 16.57 -17.14
C GLY A 8 -32.70 16.81 -15.65
N PRO A 9 -33.57 17.53 -14.91
CA PRO A 9 -33.35 17.84 -13.50
C PRO A 9 -33.13 16.59 -12.64
N GLU A 10 -33.79 15.47 -12.95
CA GLU A 10 -33.61 14.19 -12.23
C GLU A 10 -32.21 13.59 -12.44
N GLN A 11 -31.68 13.65 -13.67
CA GLN A 11 -30.35 13.15 -13.98
C GLN A 11 -29.28 13.99 -13.28
N LEU A 12 -29.48 15.31 -13.21
CA LEU A 12 -28.59 16.22 -12.51
C LEU A 12 -28.56 15.94 -11.00
N VAL A 13 -29.72 15.73 -10.37
CA VAL A 13 -29.82 15.41 -8.93
C VAL A 13 -29.13 14.08 -8.62
N SER A 14 -29.30 13.07 -9.48
CA SER A 14 -28.63 11.77 -9.33
C SER A 14 -27.10 11.91 -9.39
N ALA A 15 -26.58 12.58 -10.42
CA ALA A 15 -25.15 12.81 -10.59
C ALA A 15 -24.53 13.56 -9.39
N VAL A 16 -25.19 14.63 -8.92
CA VAL A 16 -24.76 15.37 -7.73
C VAL A 16 -24.72 14.48 -6.48
N THR A 17 -25.71 13.61 -6.31
CA THR A 17 -25.79 12.68 -5.19
C THR A 17 -24.65 11.66 -5.23
N HIS A 18 -24.39 11.06 -6.40
CA HIS A 18 -23.31 10.10 -6.61
C HIS A 18 -21.92 10.71 -6.38
N LEU A 19 -21.67 11.88 -6.94
CA LEU A 19 -20.39 12.58 -6.80
C LEU A 19 -20.12 12.98 -5.34
N ASN A 20 -21.12 13.50 -4.63
CA ASN A 20 -20.99 13.82 -3.21
C ASN A 20 -20.78 12.57 -2.37
N ALA A 21 -21.48 11.47 -2.66
CA ALA A 21 -21.25 10.19 -1.99
C ALA A 21 -19.80 9.73 -2.17
N GLY A 22 -19.22 9.87 -3.37
CA GLY A 22 -17.81 9.55 -3.63
C GLY A 22 -16.84 10.42 -2.82
N LYS A 23 -17.09 11.72 -2.72
CA LYS A 23 -16.29 12.65 -1.90
C LYS A 23 -16.33 12.26 -0.42
N TYR A 24 -17.51 12.01 0.14
CA TYR A 24 -17.64 11.59 1.54
C TYR A 24 -17.00 10.23 1.81
N PHE A 25 -17.16 9.28 0.90
CA PHE A 25 -16.58 7.95 1.04
C PHE A 25 -15.04 7.98 1.01
N GLN A 26 -14.45 8.82 0.15
CA GLN A 26 -13.01 9.07 0.15
C GLN A 26 -12.51 9.63 1.49
N VAL A 27 -13.18 10.65 2.03
CA VAL A 27 -12.80 11.25 3.33
C VAL A 27 -12.96 10.23 4.46
N ALA A 28 -14.05 9.45 4.46
CA ALA A 28 -14.26 8.41 5.46
C ALA A 28 -13.16 7.33 5.41
N ALA A 29 -12.78 6.87 4.21
CA ALA A 29 -11.69 5.92 4.06
C ALA A 29 -10.35 6.50 4.56
N TYR A 30 -10.10 7.79 4.31
CA TYR A 30 -8.89 8.46 4.80
C TYR A 30 -8.86 8.56 6.32
N VAL A 31 -9.99 8.88 6.95
CA VAL A 31 -10.13 8.88 8.42
C VAL A 31 -9.83 7.50 9.00
N ILE A 32 -10.31 6.42 8.36
CA ILE A 32 -10.00 5.04 8.77
C ILE A 32 -8.49 4.78 8.74
N LEU A 33 -7.79 5.21 7.68
CA LEU A 33 -6.33 5.08 7.60
C LEU A 33 -5.63 5.82 8.75
N ILE A 34 -5.97 7.09 8.98
CA ILE A 34 -5.34 7.88 10.03
C ILE A 34 -5.65 7.32 11.43
N TYR A 35 -6.86 6.83 11.63
CA TYR A 35 -7.27 6.16 12.86
C TYR A 35 -6.46 4.86 13.08
N ASP A 36 -6.26 4.07 12.02
CA ASP A 36 -5.40 2.88 12.07
C ASP A 36 -3.96 3.22 12.44
N HIS A 37 -3.40 4.27 11.84
CA HIS A 37 -2.07 4.79 12.18
C HIS A 37 -1.96 5.13 13.65
N ALA A 38 -2.94 5.86 14.19
CA ALA A 38 -2.94 6.24 15.60
C ALA A 38 -2.98 5.02 16.53
N LEU A 39 -3.82 4.03 16.23
CA LEU A 39 -3.93 2.80 17.02
C LEU A 39 -2.64 1.97 17.01
N THR A 40 -1.96 1.91 15.87
CA THR A 40 -0.78 1.07 15.68
C THR A 40 0.54 1.80 15.90
N PHE A 41 0.50 3.09 16.27
CA PHE A 41 1.69 3.92 16.46
C PHE A 41 2.60 3.43 17.60
N SER A 42 2.01 2.95 18.71
CA SER A 42 2.79 2.40 19.82
C SER A 42 3.62 1.18 19.38
N ASP A 43 2.97 0.24 18.70
CA ASP A 43 3.63 -0.93 18.14
C ASP A 43 4.69 -0.55 17.10
N GLU A 44 4.42 0.49 16.30
CA GLU A 44 5.35 1.02 15.32
C GLU A 44 6.63 1.53 15.98
N VAL A 45 6.51 2.37 17.01
CA VAL A 45 7.66 2.90 17.77
C VAL A 45 8.51 1.77 18.32
N GLU A 46 7.88 0.76 18.93
CA GLU A 46 8.60 -0.36 19.53
C GLU A 46 9.26 -1.28 18.50
N ARG A 47 8.57 -1.59 17.40
CA ARG A 47 8.98 -2.66 16.48
C ARG A 47 9.71 -2.16 15.26
N ILE A 48 9.56 -0.89 14.89
CA ILE A 48 10.21 -0.29 13.71
C ILE A 48 11.29 0.68 14.17
N TRP A 49 10.94 1.69 14.97
CA TRP A 49 11.84 2.79 15.31
C TRP A 49 12.94 2.43 16.32
N LYS A 50 12.63 1.57 17.29
CA LYS A 50 13.63 1.09 18.27
C LYS A 50 14.56 0.00 17.72
N GLN A 51 14.13 -0.71 16.68
CA GLN A 51 14.92 -1.77 16.05
C GLN A 51 15.95 -1.21 15.06
N LYS A 52 16.88 -2.06 14.59
CA LYS A 52 17.75 -1.69 13.47
C LYS A 52 16.89 -1.43 12.24
N ILE A 53 17.16 -0.33 11.55
CA ILE A 53 16.51 -0.02 10.28
C ILE A 53 17.00 -1.05 9.29
N SER A 54 16.05 -1.80 8.73
CA SER A 54 16.28 -2.71 7.61
C SER A 54 15.49 -2.24 6.41
N GLY A 55 15.83 -2.67 5.20
CA GLY A 55 15.10 -2.20 4.03
C GLY A 55 13.60 -2.55 4.02
N ALA A 56 13.19 -3.61 4.73
CA ALA A 56 11.77 -3.89 4.97
C ALA A 56 11.10 -2.83 5.88
N ALA A 57 11.84 -2.28 6.85
CA ALA A 57 11.39 -1.12 7.63
C ALA A 57 11.28 0.14 6.76
N VAL A 58 12.24 0.36 5.85
CA VAL A 58 12.21 1.50 4.91
C VAL A 58 10.97 1.41 4.01
N LEU A 59 10.74 0.26 3.38
CA LEU A 59 9.56 0.02 2.55
C LEU A 59 8.25 0.18 3.33
N PHE A 60 8.22 -0.30 4.57
CA PHE A 60 7.09 -0.08 5.46
C PHE A 60 6.85 1.42 5.70
N LEU A 61 7.89 2.19 6.05
CA LEU A 61 7.79 3.62 6.31
C LEU A 61 7.36 4.39 5.05
N ILE A 62 7.86 4.01 3.88
CA ILE A 62 7.44 4.58 2.60
C ILE A 62 5.94 4.34 2.42
N ASN A 63 5.45 3.09 2.45
CA ASN A 63 4.01 2.82 2.32
C ASN A 63 3.18 3.56 3.39
N ARG A 64 3.63 3.51 4.65
CA ARG A 64 2.94 4.07 5.82
C ARG A 64 2.78 5.59 5.72
N TYR A 65 3.82 6.33 5.36
CA TYR A 65 3.81 7.80 5.39
C TYR A 65 3.61 8.44 4.03
N LEU A 66 3.99 7.79 2.93
CA LEU A 66 3.74 8.31 1.58
C LEU A 66 2.26 8.21 1.21
N THR A 67 1.56 7.15 1.63
CA THR A 67 0.11 7.00 1.37
C THR A 67 -0.72 8.19 1.88
N PRO A 68 -0.64 8.59 3.17
CA PRO A 68 -1.46 9.70 3.65
C PRO A 68 -1.07 11.04 3.00
N LEU A 69 0.21 11.25 2.68
CA LEU A 69 0.68 12.45 1.97
C LEU A 69 0.14 12.50 0.54
N GLN A 70 0.17 11.38 -0.18
CA GLN A 70 -0.40 11.27 -1.52
C GLN A 70 -1.92 11.48 -1.49
N PHE A 71 -2.62 10.90 -0.51
CA PHE A 71 -4.06 11.10 -0.37
C PHE A 71 -4.46 12.52 0.01
N MET A 72 -3.60 13.29 0.69
CA MET A 72 -3.85 14.73 0.87
C MET A 72 -3.95 15.41 -0.50
N ILE A 73 -3.09 15.08 -1.47
CA ILE A 73 -3.16 15.63 -2.84
C ILE A 73 -4.48 15.25 -3.49
N VAL A 74 -4.90 13.98 -3.40
CA VAL A 74 -6.15 13.50 -4.01
C VAL A 74 -7.39 14.15 -3.36
N ILE A 75 -7.43 14.28 -2.03
CA ILE A 75 -8.54 14.94 -1.34
C ILE A 75 -8.62 16.40 -1.74
N ASN A 76 -7.49 17.13 -1.77
CA ASN A 76 -7.46 18.51 -2.23
C ASN A 76 -7.95 18.60 -3.68
N ALA A 77 -7.50 17.70 -4.56
CA ALA A 77 -7.98 17.65 -5.94
C ALA A 77 -9.50 17.50 -6.02
N PHE A 78 -10.12 16.69 -5.16
CA PHE A 78 -11.56 16.44 -5.20
C PHE A 78 -12.41 17.56 -4.60
N HIS A 79 -11.85 18.41 -3.74
CA HIS A 79 -12.62 19.36 -2.92
C HIS A 79 -12.28 20.83 -3.16
N ASP A 80 -11.09 21.14 -3.69
CA ASP A 80 -10.63 22.51 -3.87
C ASP A 80 -10.94 23.03 -5.29
N PRO A 81 -11.56 24.21 -5.43
CA PRO A 81 -11.83 24.85 -6.71
C PRO A 81 -10.62 25.05 -7.61
N ILE A 82 -9.41 25.21 -7.06
CA ILE A 82 -8.18 25.45 -7.84
C ILE A 82 -7.87 24.32 -8.83
N TRP A 83 -8.38 23.12 -8.57
CA TRP A 83 -8.24 21.95 -9.44
C TRP A 83 -9.33 21.88 -10.51
N THR A 84 -10.28 22.81 -10.53
CA THR A 84 -11.33 22.83 -11.55
C THR A 84 -10.75 23.34 -12.88
N PRO A 85 -10.95 22.64 -14.02
CA PRO A 85 -10.35 23.02 -15.30
C PRO A 85 -10.67 24.45 -15.78
N SER A 86 -11.75 25.05 -15.30
CA SER A 86 -12.17 26.41 -15.62
C SER A 86 -11.27 27.50 -15.03
N VAL A 87 -10.36 27.17 -14.11
CA VAL A 87 -9.54 28.14 -13.38
C VAL A 87 -8.22 28.48 -14.13
N GLY A 88 -7.99 27.92 -15.32
CA GLY A 88 -6.86 28.31 -16.18
C GLY A 88 -5.48 27.87 -15.67
N VAL A 89 -5.45 26.90 -14.75
CA VAL A 89 -4.22 26.33 -14.19
C VAL A 89 -3.58 25.35 -15.20
N SER A 90 -2.25 25.20 -15.15
CA SER A 90 -1.48 24.32 -16.04
C SER A 90 -2.01 22.88 -16.09
N SER A 91 -2.02 22.26 -17.27
CA SER A 91 -2.49 20.88 -17.48
C SER A 91 -1.78 19.86 -16.58
N VAL A 92 -0.52 20.13 -16.23
CA VAL A 92 0.31 19.28 -15.35
C VAL A 92 -0.32 19.08 -13.96
N ILE A 93 -1.07 20.06 -13.46
CA ILE A 93 -1.71 19.97 -12.16
C ILE A 93 -2.86 18.96 -12.19
N TYR A 94 -3.58 18.80 -13.30
CA TYR A 94 -4.70 17.86 -13.38
C TYR A 94 -4.25 16.40 -13.50
N ASP A 95 -3.06 16.15 -14.03
CA ASP A 95 -2.50 14.79 -14.16
C ASP A 95 -1.87 14.27 -12.86
N LEU A 96 -1.51 15.18 -11.95
CA LEU A 96 -0.78 14.87 -10.71
C LEU A 96 -1.51 13.87 -9.78
N PRO A 97 -2.83 13.95 -9.53
CA PRO A 97 -3.52 12.96 -8.70
C PRO A 97 -3.47 11.55 -9.30
N GLY A 98 -3.61 11.42 -10.63
CA GLY A 98 -3.51 10.15 -11.34
C GLY A 98 -2.09 9.58 -11.32
N ALA A 99 -1.09 10.40 -11.66
CA ALA A 99 0.31 10.00 -11.65
C ALA A 99 0.79 9.57 -10.26
N SER A 100 0.43 10.33 -9.22
CA SER A 100 0.78 10.00 -7.83
C SER A 100 0.10 8.71 -7.35
N THR A 101 -1.11 8.42 -7.83
CA THR A 101 -1.83 7.17 -7.55
C THR A 101 -1.11 5.97 -8.18
N VAL A 102 -0.75 6.04 -9.47
CA VAL A 102 0.00 4.98 -10.14
C VAL A 102 1.36 4.73 -9.48
N ALA A 103 2.06 5.80 -9.09
CA ALA A 103 3.33 5.69 -8.38
C ALA A 103 3.18 4.97 -7.03
N LEU A 104 2.15 5.31 -6.24
CA LEU A 104 1.93 4.65 -4.95
C LEU A 104 1.54 3.18 -5.12
N ILE A 105 0.65 2.87 -6.05
CA ILE A 105 0.27 1.47 -6.36
C ILE A 105 1.53 0.67 -6.74
N ALA A 106 2.40 1.23 -7.58
CA ALA A 106 3.65 0.58 -7.98
C ALA A 106 4.54 0.25 -6.77
N VAL A 107 4.66 1.17 -5.80
CA VAL A 107 5.40 0.94 -4.56
C VAL A 107 4.75 -0.16 -3.72
N CYS A 108 3.44 -0.12 -3.52
CA CYS A 108 2.70 -1.13 -2.76
C CYS A 108 2.86 -2.54 -3.36
N GLU A 109 2.74 -2.66 -4.68
CA GLU A 109 2.95 -3.93 -5.39
C GLU A 109 4.36 -4.46 -5.22
N LEU A 110 5.37 -3.59 -5.33
CA LEU A 110 6.76 -3.99 -5.16
C LEU A 110 6.99 -4.61 -3.76
N ILE A 111 6.39 -4.02 -2.72
CA ILE A 111 6.45 -4.56 -1.35
C ILE A 111 5.84 -5.97 -1.29
N MET A 112 4.70 -6.18 -1.94
CA MET A 112 4.04 -7.48 -1.98
C MET A 112 4.83 -8.53 -2.78
N ILE A 113 5.41 -8.14 -3.92
CA ILE A 113 6.25 -9.02 -4.75
C ILE A 113 7.49 -9.47 -3.97
N LEU A 114 8.20 -8.55 -3.33
CA LEU A 114 9.37 -8.85 -2.51
C LEU A 114 9.03 -9.82 -1.37
N ARG A 115 7.83 -9.67 -0.79
CA ARG A 115 7.34 -10.58 0.25
C ARG A 115 7.11 -11.99 -0.28
N VAL A 116 6.50 -12.14 -1.46
CA VAL A 116 6.33 -13.46 -2.10
C VAL A 116 7.68 -14.06 -2.49
N TYR A 117 8.60 -13.25 -3.02
CA TYR A 117 9.94 -13.69 -3.38
C TYR A 117 10.69 -14.31 -2.19
N ALA A 118 10.64 -13.66 -1.02
CA ALA A 118 11.20 -14.22 0.21
C ALA A 118 10.54 -15.55 0.58
N LEU A 119 9.20 -15.63 0.54
CA LEU A 119 8.47 -16.86 0.89
C LEU A 119 8.83 -18.07 0.00
N TYR A 120 9.18 -17.80 -1.26
CA TYR A 120 9.65 -18.81 -2.21
C TYR A 120 11.15 -19.06 -2.15
N GLY A 121 11.81 -18.69 -1.05
CA GLY A 121 13.22 -18.99 -0.83
C GLY A 121 14.13 -18.34 -1.88
N ARG A 122 13.80 -17.11 -2.31
CA ARG A 122 14.60 -16.33 -3.27
C ARG A 122 14.69 -16.92 -4.66
N SER A 123 13.61 -17.60 -5.07
CA SER A 123 13.42 -18.10 -6.43
C SER A 123 13.49 -16.98 -7.48
N GLY A 124 14.62 -16.92 -8.20
CA GLY A 124 14.82 -15.99 -9.33
C GLY A 124 13.74 -16.10 -10.42
N PRO A 125 13.27 -17.30 -10.81
CA PRO A 125 12.17 -17.44 -11.77
C PRO A 125 10.87 -16.77 -11.32
N ILE A 126 10.52 -16.86 -10.04
CA ILE A 126 9.29 -16.25 -9.51
C ILE A 126 9.42 -14.74 -9.45
N LEU A 127 10.59 -14.24 -9.05
CA LEU A 127 10.86 -12.80 -9.09
C LEU A 127 10.78 -12.27 -10.52
N GLY A 128 11.41 -12.94 -11.48
CA GLY A 128 11.37 -12.55 -12.89
C GLY A 128 9.94 -12.49 -13.42
N PHE A 129 9.12 -13.50 -13.14
CA PHE A 129 7.70 -13.52 -13.50
C PHE A 129 6.92 -12.33 -12.91
N LEU A 130 7.04 -12.09 -11.59
CA LEU A 130 6.31 -11.01 -10.93
C LEU A 130 6.81 -9.62 -11.35
N MET A 131 8.11 -9.45 -11.58
CA MET A 131 8.68 -8.19 -12.06
C MET A 131 8.22 -7.87 -13.48
N ILE A 132 8.09 -8.88 -14.36
CA ILE A 132 7.52 -8.68 -15.70
C ILE A 132 6.07 -8.21 -15.61
N LEU A 133 5.26 -8.86 -14.76
CA LEU A 133 3.87 -8.42 -14.53
C LEU A 133 3.81 -6.98 -14.00
N TRP A 134 4.66 -6.63 -13.05
CA TRP A 134 4.74 -5.29 -12.47
C TRP A 134 5.16 -4.23 -13.48
N ILE A 135 6.14 -4.51 -14.35
CA ILE A 135 6.56 -3.60 -15.43
C ILE A 135 5.42 -3.40 -16.43
N ILE A 136 4.73 -4.48 -16.82
CA ILE A 136 3.56 -4.41 -17.71
C ILE A 136 2.46 -3.56 -17.05
N GLN A 137 2.19 -3.78 -15.77
CA GLN A 137 1.21 -3.01 -15.01
C GLN A 137 1.53 -1.52 -15.01
N ILE A 138 2.75 -1.11 -14.65
CA ILE A 138 3.14 0.30 -14.61
C ILE A 138 3.03 0.92 -16.00
N THR A 139 3.52 0.21 -17.02
CA THR A 139 3.52 0.71 -18.40
C THR A 139 2.09 0.95 -18.88
N LEU A 140 1.22 -0.05 -18.73
CA LEU A 140 -0.17 0.06 -19.17
C LEU A 140 -0.96 1.06 -18.34
N SER A 141 -0.77 1.12 -17.02
CA SER A 141 -1.43 2.12 -16.15
C SER A 141 -0.99 3.54 -16.51
N SER A 142 0.28 3.74 -16.85
CA SER A 142 0.79 5.04 -17.28
C SER A 142 0.25 5.45 -18.65
N ILE A 143 0.13 4.50 -19.59
CA ILE A 143 -0.53 4.74 -20.88
C ILE A 143 -2.02 5.03 -20.67
N SER A 144 -2.71 4.35 -19.75
CA SER A 144 -4.11 4.63 -19.43
C SER A 144 -4.33 6.08 -19.00
N LEU A 145 -3.38 6.68 -18.26
CA LEU A 145 -3.49 8.07 -17.82
C LEU A 145 -3.53 9.07 -18.99
N THR A 146 -2.90 8.76 -20.13
CA THR A 146 -2.94 9.66 -21.31
C THR A 146 -4.30 9.71 -21.99
N HIS A 147 -5.15 8.72 -21.70
CA HIS A 147 -6.56 8.67 -22.11
C HIS A 147 -7.50 9.22 -21.03
N GLY A 148 -6.95 9.72 -19.92
CA GLY A 148 -7.69 10.31 -18.82
C GLY A 148 -8.03 11.78 -19.07
N PHE A 149 -9.17 12.22 -18.56
CA PHE A 149 -9.61 13.61 -18.54
C PHE A 149 -10.46 13.88 -17.29
N PRO A 150 -10.53 15.14 -16.83
CA PRO A 150 -11.36 15.50 -15.69
C PRO A 150 -12.86 15.37 -16.02
N VAL A 151 -13.63 14.78 -15.10
CA VAL A 151 -15.11 14.73 -15.18
C VAL A 151 -15.69 16.14 -15.26
N SER A 152 -16.68 16.34 -16.12
CA SER A 152 -17.48 17.57 -16.15
C SER A 152 -18.42 17.62 -14.96
N LEU A 153 -18.16 18.52 -14.01
CA LEU A 153 -18.93 18.65 -12.78
C LEU A 153 -20.18 19.52 -12.98
N PRO A 154 -21.34 19.14 -12.38
CA PRO A 154 -22.52 20.00 -12.29
C PRO A 154 -22.23 21.37 -11.64
N PRO A 155 -23.01 22.43 -11.96
CA PRO A 155 -22.89 23.71 -11.29
C PRO A 155 -22.99 23.58 -9.76
N GLY A 156 -22.04 24.17 -9.04
CA GLY A 156 -21.96 24.11 -7.57
C GLY A 156 -21.03 23.01 -7.03
N LEU A 157 -20.58 22.06 -7.86
CA LEU A 157 -19.52 21.12 -7.49
C LEU A 157 -18.17 21.61 -8.02
N VAL A 158 -17.13 21.37 -7.22
CA VAL A 158 -15.76 21.79 -7.51
C VAL A 158 -14.79 20.61 -7.45
N GLY A 159 -13.60 20.78 -8.03
CA GLY A 159 -12.51 19.81 -7.98
C GLY A 159 -12.22 19.12 -9.32
N CYS A 160 -11.36 18.10 -9.25
CA CYS A 160 -10.86 17.31 -10.37
C CYS A 160 -10.99 15.82 -10.03
N ILE A 161 -11.87 15.15 -10.75
CA ILE A 161 -12.05 13.70 -10.67
C ILE A 161 -11.61 13.12 -12.00
N LEU A 162 -10.60 12.25 -11.98
CA LEU A 162 -10.07 11.63 -13.19
C LEU A 162 -11.03 10.56 -13.70
N THR A 163 -11.51 10.73 -14.92
CA THR A 163 -12.19 9.70 -15.72
C THR A 163 -11.46 9.55 -17.05
N GLY A 164 -11.98 8.75 -17.98
CA GLY A 164 -11.31 8.52 -19.25
C GLY A 164 -12.15 7.68 -20.19
N GLU A 165 -11.71 7.63 -21.43
CA GLU A 165 -12.41 7.00 -22.54
C GLU A 165 -11.59 5.87 -23.18
N GLY A 166 -12.30 4.99 -23.88
CA GLY A 166 -11.69 3.91 -24.64
C GLY A 166 -11.34 2.66 -23.82
N PRO A 167 -10.90 1.59 -24.50
CA PRO A 167 -10.69 0.28 -23.90
C PRO A 167 -9.43 0.21 -23.02
N LEU A 168 -8.50 1.15 -23.17
CA LEU A 168 -7.25 1.18 -22.41
C LEU A 168 -7.40 1.86 -21.05
N PHE A 169 -8.38 2.75 -20.86
CA PHE A 169 -8.53 3.47 -19.60
C PHE A 169 -8.76 2.54 -18.39
N PRO A 170 -9.57 1.47 -18.47
CA PRO A 170 -9.72 0.51 -17.36
C PRO A 170 -8.46 -0.26 -16.97
N ALA A 171 -7.41 -0.25 -17.80
CA ALA A 171 -6.18 -0.97 -17.48
C ALA A 171 -5.47 -0.42 -16.23
N ILE A 172 -5.74 0.83 -15.82
CA ILE A 172 -5.26 1.41 -14.57
C ILE A 172 -5.67 0.62 -13.32
N TRP A 173 -6.78 -0.10 -13.36
CA TRP A 173 -7.27 -0.95 -12.25
C TRP A 173 -7.18 -2.44 -12.54
N ILE A 174 -7.39 -2.83 -13.80
CA ILE A 174 -7.31 -4.25 -14.20
C ILE A 174 -5.88 -4.78 -14.04
N MET A 175 -4.86 -4.00 -14.40
CA MET A 175 -3.48 -4.49 -14.32
C MET A 175 -3.00 -4.70 -12.88
N PRO A 176 -3.22 -3.76 -11.93
CA PRO A 176 -2.97 -4.04 -10.51
C PRO A 176 -3.70 -5.28 -10.01
N LEU A 177 -4.99 -5.45 -10.36
CA LEU A 177 -5.76 -6.63 -9.96
C LEU A 177 -5.13 -7.95 -10.46
N VAL A 178 -4.60 -7.98 -11.68
CA VAL A 178 -3.93 -9.16 -12.23
C VAL A 178 -2.66 -9.49 -11.43
N THR A 179 -1.87 -8.48 -11.07
CA THR A 179 -0.67 -8.64 -10.24
C THR A 179 -1.04 -9.12 -8.83
N ASP A 180 -2.00 -8.47 -8.18
CA ASP A 180 -2.54 -8.83 -6.87
C ASP A 180 -3.02 -10.27 -6.82
N PHE A 181 -3.81 -10.67 -7.83
CA PHE A 181 -4.36 -12.01 -7.90
C PHE A 181 -3.24 -13.05 -8.08
N SER A 182 -2.22 -12.74 -8.88
CA SER A 182 -1.05 -13.60 -9.06
C SER A 182 -0.26 -13.75 -7.76
N VAL A 183 0.01 -12.64 -7.07
CA VAL A 183 0.66 -12.60 -5.74
C VAL A 183 -0.15 -13.41 -4.72
N PHE A 184 -1.47 -13.21 -4.67
CA PHE A 184 -2.37 -13.93 -3.77
C PHE A 184 -2.38 -15.44 -4.04
N LEU A 185 -2.45 -15.86 -5.31
CA LEU A 185 -2.41 -17.28 -5.68
C LEU A 185 -1.10 -17.94 -5.28
N LEU A 186 0.03 -17.29 -5.53
CA LEU A 186 1.35 -17.78 -5.10
C LEU A 186 1.43 -17.89 -3.59
N MET A 187 0.97 -16.86 -2.86
CA MET A 187 0.90 -16.89 -1.40
C MET A 187 0.03 -18.04 -0.90
N LEU A 188 -1.16 -18.23 -1.46
CA LEU A 188 -2.09 -19.27 -1.07
C LEU A 188 -1.54 -20.66 -1.37
N TRP A 189 -0.92 -20.84 -2.54
CA TRP A 189 -0.32 -22.11 -2.94
C TRP A 189 0.82 -22.48 -2.00
N LYS A 190 1.73 -21.54 -1.72
CA LYS A 190 2.86 -21.77 -0.82
C LYS A 190 2.42 -22.00 0.61
N SER A 191 1.39 -21.29 1.08
CA SER A 191 0.77 -21.52 2.40
C SER A 191 0.21 -22.94 2.49
N ARG A 192 -0.57 -23.39 1.49
CA ARG A 192 -1.12 -24.75 1.44
C ARG A 192 -0.05 -25.84 1.37
N ASP A 193 0.97 -25.63 0.55
CA ASP A 193 2.11 -26.54 0.42
C ASP A 193 2.83 -26.73 1.76
N TYR A 194 3.10 -25.63 2.46
CA TYR A 194 3.72 -25.67 3.78
C TYR A 194 2.87 -26.42 4.82
N ILE A 195 1.54 -26.18 4.82
CA ILE A 195 0.59 -26.88 5.71
C ILE A 195 0.55 -28.38 5.41
N ARG A 196 0.67 -28.78 4.14
CA ARG A 196 0.68 -30.20 3.75
C ARG A 196 1.97 -30.91 4.14
N GLN A 197 3.12 -30.26 3.94
CA GLN A 197 4.43 -30.85 4.21
C GLN A 197 4.77 -30.90 5.70
N THR A 198 4.27 -29.93 6.46
CA THR A 198 4.55 -29.84 7.89
C THR A 198 3.38 -30.46 8.66
N ARG A 199 3.62 -31.49 9.49
CA ARG A 199 2.68 -31.95 10.55
C ARG A 199 2.56 -30.87 11.64
N SER A 200 2.12 -29.67 11.25
CA SER A 200 2.31 -28.44 12.01
C SER A 200 1.28 -28.28 13.11
N THR A 201 1.73 -27.74 14.24
CA THR A 201 0.91 -27.40 15.40
C THR A 201 -0.10 -26.29 15.07
N ARG A 202 -1.19 -26.22 15.84
CA ARG A 202 -2.31 -25.29 15.66
C ARG A 202 -1.86 -23.84 15.42
N THR A 203 -0.78 -23.40 16.07
CA THR A 203 -0.26 -22.03 16.04
C THR A 203 0.30 -21.61 14.68
N ILE A 204 1.11 -22.45 14.02
CA ILE A 204 1.72 -22.13 12.71
C ILE A 204 0.64 -22.09 11.60
N ASN A 205 -0.37 -22.96 11.71
CA ASN A 205 -1.52 -22.93 10.81
C ASN A 205 -2.33 -21.64 10.94
N VAL A 206 -2.46 -21.09 12.15
CA VAL A 206 -3.15 -19.81 12.38
C VAL A 206 -2.33 -18.66 11.80
N PHE A 207 -1.02 -18.60 12.05
CA PHE A 207 -0.18 -17.51 11.52
C PHE A 207 -0.04 -17.49 9.99
N LEU A 208 0.10 -18.65 9.34
CA LEU A 208 0.15 -18.73 7.87
C LEU A 208 -1.21 -18.46 7.22
N ARG A 209 -2.30 -18.85 7.89
CA ARG A 209 -3.66 -18.47 7.50
C ARG A 209 -3.83 -16.96 7.64
N ASP A 210 -3.42 -16.37 8.76
CA ASP A 210 -3.54 -14.95 9.02
C ASP A 210 -2.73 -14.12 8.02
N GLY A 211 -1.50 -14.52 7.70
CA GLY A 211 -0.71 -13.88 6.65
C GLY A 211 -1.37 -13.89 5.27
N SER A 212 -2.09 -14.97 4.93
CA SER A 212 -2.83 -15.08 3.66
C SER A 212 -4.15 -14.30 3.64
N LEU A 213 -4.75 -14.04 4.82
CA LEU A 213 -5.96 -13.23 4.94
C LEU A 213 -5.72 -11.78 4.53
N TYR A 214 -4.56 -11.19 4.85
CA TYR A 214 -4.23 -9.83 4.40
C TYR A 214 -4.23 -9.72 2.87
N PHE A 215 -3.57 -10.66 2.18
CA PHE A 215 -3.57 -10.68 0.72
C PHE A 215 -4.96 -10.98 0.12
N LEU A 216 -5.77 -11.79 0.80
CA LEU A 216 -7.16 -12.02 0.39
C LEU A 216 -7.98 -10.73 0.47
N VAL A 217 -7.87 -9.97 1.57
CA VAL A 217 -8.58 -8.70 1.74
C VAL A 217 -8.14 -7.69 0.67
N ILE A 218 -6.84 -7.58 0.41
CA ILE A 218 -6.29 -6.73 -0.65
C ILE A 218 -6.86 -7.12 -2.01
N CYS A 219 -6.75 -8.40 -2.40
CA CYS A 219 -7.26 -8.89 -3.67
C CYS A 219 -8.77 -8.68 -3.82
N MET A 220 -9.56 -8.88 -2.76
CA MET A 220 -11.00 -8.64 -2.79
C MET A 220 -11.35 -7.15 -2.90
N ALA A 221 -10.62 -6.27 -2.21
CA ALA A 221 -10.82 -4.83 -2.32
C ALA A 221 -10.49 -4.31 -3.72
N ASN A 222 -9.38 -4.78 -4.31
CA ASN A 222 -8.99 -4.40 -5.68
C ASN A 222 -9.89 -5.03 -6.74
N LEU A 223 -10.43 -6.23 -6.49
CA LEU A 223 -11.47 -6.83 -7.33
C LEU A 223 -12.75 -5.99 -7.30
N LEU A 224 -13.23 -5.63 -6.10
CA LEU A 224 -14.43 -4.80 -5.96
C LEU A 224 -14.25 -3.43 -6.62
N ASN A 225 -13.09 -2.80 -6.46
CA ASN A 225 -12.76 -1.54 -7.14
C ASN A 225 -12.81 -1.71 -8.66
N THR A 226 -12.16 -2.73 -9.21
CA THR A 226 -12.17 -2.99 -10.66
C THR A 226 -13.58 -3.26 -11.18
N LEU A 227 -14.39 -4.03 -10.44
CA LEU A 227 -15.78 -4.30 -10.82
C LEU A 227 -16.62 -3.02 -10.80
N LEU A 228 -16.51 -2.20 -9.75
CA LEU A 228 -17.17 -0.89 -9.69
C LEU A 228 -16.75 -0.02 -10.87
N PHE A 229 -15.45 0.01 -11.20
CA PHE A 229 -14.95 0.84 -12.28
C PHE A 229 -15.45 0.42 -13.67
N VAL A 230 -15.56 -0.89 -13.92
CA VAL A 230 -15.98 -1.44 -15.22
C VAL A 230 -17.50 -1.49 -15.38
N MET A 231 -18.23 -1.72 -14.28
CA MET A 231 -19.68 -1.98 -14.33
C MET A 231 -20.54 -0.80 -13.88
N ALA A 232 -20.02 0.11 -13.04
CA ALA A 232 -20.82 1.21 -12.51
C ALA A 232 -20.96 2.36 -13.51
N GLU A 233 -21.98 3.19 -13.28
CA GLU A 233 -22.17 4.46 -13.96
C GLU A 233 -20.95 5.37 -13.77
N SER A 234 -20.68 6.23 -14.76
CA SER A 234 -19.48 7.09 -14.80
C SER A 234 -19.26 7.90 -13.52
N ASP A 235 -20.33 8.29 -12.83
CA ASP A 235 -20.27 9.11 -11.61
C ASP A 235 -19.92 8.28 -10.35
N LEU A 236 -20.05 6.94 -10.39
CA LEU A 236 -19.70 6.03 -9.29
C LEU A 236 -18.33 5.35 -9.45
N LYS A 237 -17.73 5.39 -10.64
CA LYS A 237 -16.50 4.62 -10.95
C LYS A 237 -15.35 4.88 -9.97
N VAL A 238 -15.26 6.09 -9.44
CA VAL A 238 -14.11 6.54 -8.64
C VAL A 238 -14.27 6.25 -7.14
N ILE A 239 -15.47 5.83 -6.70
CA ILE A 239 -15.77 5.55 -5.28
C ILE A 239 -14.90 4.41 -4.75
N GLY A 240 -14.75 3.34 -5.53
CA GLY A 240 -13.97 2.16 -5.14
C GLY A 240 -12.47 2.43 -4.96
N ALA A 241 -11.92 3.36 -5.75
CA ALA A 241 -10.48 3.53 -5.91
C ALA A 241 -9.82 4.03 -4.62
N SER A 242 -10.42 5.04 -3.98
CA SER A 242 -9.90 5.60 -2.73
C SER A 242 -9.89 4.54 -1.62
N PHE A 243 -10.98 3.76 -1.50
CA PHE A 243 -11.08 2.73 -0.49
C PHE A 243 -10.10 1.58 -0.72
N SER A 244 -10.00 1.07 -1.96
CA SER A 244 -9.12 -0.08 -2.25
C SER A 244 -7.65 0.25 -2.03
N GLN A 245 -7.22 1.47 -2.35
CA GLN A 245 -5.86 1.92 -2.14
C GLN A 245 -5.54 2.10 -0.64
N LEU A 246 -6.44 2.74 0.12
CA LEU A 246 -6.25 2.97 1.56
C LEU A 246 -6.29 1.67 2.37
N ILE A 247 -7.19 0.75 2.05
CA ILE A 247 -7.23 -0.57 2.71
C ILE A 247 -5.99 -1.38 2.36
N THR A 248 -5.49 -1.30 1.12
CA THR A 248 -4.24 -1.97 0.71
C THR A 248 -3.07 -1.49 1.53
N ALA A 249 -2.87 -0.17 1.64
CA ALA A 249 -1.82 0.40 2.48
C ALA A 249 -1.94 -0.02 3.95
N THR A 250 -3.15 -0.03 4.49
CA THR A 250 -3.44 -0.45 5.87
C THR A 250 -3.10 -1.92 6.10
N MET A 251 -3.54 -2.80 5.20
CA MET A 251 -3.26 -4.24 5.28
C MET A 251 -1.76 -4.53 5.18
N ILE A 252 -1.03 -3.87 4.27
CA ILE A 252 0.42 -3.98 4.17
C ILE A 252 1.10 -3.54 5.47
N SER A 253 0.70 -2.41 6.06
CA SER A 253 1.27 -1.93 7.32
C SER A 253 1.02 -2.88 8.48
N ARG A 254 -0.23 -3.31 8.70
CA ARG A 254 -0.59 -4.25 9.78
C ARG A 254 0.14 -5.57 9.66
N LEU A 255 0.28 -6.06 8.43
CA LEU A 255 0.98 -7.29 8.13
C LEU A 255 2.45 -7.24 8.57
N VAL A 256 3.16 -6.15 8.26
CA VAL A 256 4.57 -5.97 8.68
C VAL A 256 4.68 -5.86 10.20
N ILE A 257 3.81 -5.08 10.84
CA ILE A 257 3.81 -4.91 12.30
C ILE A 257 3.54 -6.23 13.01
N ASN A 258 2.54 -6.99 12.55
CA ASN A 258 2.13 -8.25 13.16
C ASN A 258 3.22 -9.32 13.07
N LEU A 259 3.96 -9.36 11.96
CA LEU A 259 5.08 -10.28 11.79
C LEU A 259 6.24 -9.95 12.76
N ARG A 260 6.54 -8.67 12.97
CA ARG A 260 7.59 -8.27 13.92
C ARG A 260 7.22 -8.58 15.38
N SER A 261 5.94 -8.55 15.75
CA SER A 261 5.50 -9.02 17.07
C SER A 261 5.77 -10.50 17.26
N ALA A 262 5.46 -11.33 16.25
CA ALA A 262 5.71 -12.76 16.33
C ALA A 262 7.21 -13.08 16.49
N ASP A 263 8.07 -12.30 15.83
CA ASP A 263 9.53 -12.43 15.99
C ASP A 263 9.98 -12.04 17.41
N ALA A 264 9.47 -10.93 17.97
CA ALA A 264 9.80 -10.49 19.32
C ALA A 264 9.34 -11.48 20.41
N ASP A 265 8.12 -12.01 20.28
CA ASP A 265 7.57 -13.02 21.20
C ASP A 265 8.39 -14.32 21.16
N SER A 266 8.87 -14.72 19.98
CA SER A 266 9.71 -15.91 19.83
C SER A 266 11.07 -15.77 20.53
N LEU A 267 11.71 -14.60 20.45
CA LEU A 267 12.97 -14.30 21.12
C LEU A 267 12.81 -14.25 22.65
N GLY A 268 11.66 -13.76 23.13
CA GLY A 268 11.31 -13.80 24.56
C GLY A 268 11.05 -15.22 25.10
N GLN A 269 10.68 -16.17 24.22
CA GLN A 269 10.39 -17.56 24.59
C GLN A 269 11.62 -18.49 24.48
N GLU A 270 12.61 -18.16 23.64
CA GLU A 270 13.89 -18.89 23.53
C GLU A 270 14.75 -18.83 24.79
N THR A 271 14.52 -17.88 25.70
CA THR A 271 15.22 -17.84 26.99
C THR A 271 14.79 -18.93 27.97
N ASN A 272 13.78 -19.76 27.65
CA ASN A 272 13.28 -20.78 28.58
C ASN A 272 13.19 -22.24 28.10
N LEU A 273 13.46 -22.63 26.84
CA LEU A 273 13.52 -24.08 26.49
C LEU A 273 14.34 -24.39 25.23
N ASN A 274 15.28 -25.34 25.38
CA ASN A 274 16.05 -26.01 24.32
C ASN A 274 15.17 -26.84 23.37
N GLN A 275 14.36 -26.21 22.53
CA GLN A 275 13.62 -26.93 21.47
C GLN A 275 13.34 -26.08 20.22
N THR A 276 14.35 -25.38 19.68
CA THR A 276 14.18 -24.59 18.45
C THR A 276 14.58 -25.36 17.20
N THR A 277 13.60 -25.91 16.47
CA THR A 277 13.80 -26.22 15.04
C THR A 277 12.56 -25.94 14.18
N ARG A 278 11.47 -25.37 14.70
CA ARG A 278 10.18 -25.43 13.98
C ARG A 278 9.40 -24.13 13.75
N MET A 279 9.88 -22.96 14.18
CA MET A 279 9.27 -21.67 13.83
C MET A 279 10.17 -20.69 13.07
N GLY A 280 11.42 -21.06 12.79
CA GLY A 280 12.39 -20.18 12.13
C GLY A 280 12.17 -19.93 10.63
N PHE A 281 11.02 -20.28 10.02
CA PHE A 281 10.83 -20.13 8.57
C PHE A 281 10.35 -18.72 8.18
N MET A 282 9.38 -18.12 8.91
CA MET A 282 8.92 -16.74 8.64
C MET A 282 9.87 -15.68 9.22
N THR A 283 10.41 -15.91 10.42
CA THR A 283 11.44 -15.05 11.04
C THR A 283 12.72 -14.97 10.22
N ARG A 284 13.19 -16.11 9.65
CA ARG A 284 14.31 -16.11 8.70
C ARG A 284 13.96 -15.45 7.37
N THR A 285 12.71 -15.49 6.90
CA THR A 285 12.41 -14.87 5.61
C THR A 285 12.41 -13.34 5.67
N ILE A 286 12.05 -12.72 6.80
CA ILE A 286 12.03 -11.25 6.92
C ILE A 286 13.35 -10.67 7.45
N GLY A 287 14.03 -11.33 8.40
CA GLY A 287 15.38 -10.90 8.79
C GLY A 287 16.33 -10.87 7.59
N ASN A 288 16.21 -11.88 6.73
CA ASN A 288 17.00 -12.02 5.51
C ASN A 288 16.48 -11.07 4.40
N LEU A 289 15.17 -10.76 4.33
CA LEU A 289 14.62 -9.71 3.44
C LEU A 289 15.13 -8.31 3.82
N GLY A 290 15.28 -8.04 5.12
CA GLY A 290 15.86 -6.80 5.63
C GLY A 290 17.31 -6.63 5.20
N GLU A 291 18.14 -7.65 5.46
CA GLU A 291 19.57 -7.69 5.08
C GLU A 291 19.79 -7.62 3.55
N GLU A 292 18.91 -8.24 2.76
CA GLU A 292 18.97 -8.16 1.29
C GLU A 292 18.45 -6.84 0.73
N LEU A 293 17.40 -6.25 1.28
CA LEU A 293 17.01 -4.90 0.87
C LEU A 293 18.10 -3.90 1.25
N ASP A 294 18.77 -4.07 2.39
CA ASP A 294 19.94 -3.27 2.73
C ASP A 294 21.05 -3.46 1.67
N THR A 295 21.26 -4.69 1.18
CA THR A 295 22.21 -4.99 0.09
C THR A 295 21.79 -4.39 -1.26
N ILE A 296 20.50 -4.45 -1.61
CA ILE A 296 19.93 -3.87 -2.84
C ILE A 296 19.94 -2.34 -2.79
N PHE A 297 19.62 -1.74 -1.64
CA PHE A 297 19.72 -0.30 -1.40
C PHE A 297 21.18 0.15 -1.41
N GLN A 298 22.10 -0.61 -0.80
CA GLN A 298 23.54 -0.32 -0.85
C GLN A 298 24.07 -0.36 -2.30
N SER A 299 23.65 -1.36 -3.09
CA SER A 299 24.06 -1.48 -4.49
C SER A 299 23.39 -0.48 -5.43
N SER A 300 22.14 -0.06 -5.17
CA SER A 300 21.41 0.91 -6.01
C SER A 300 21.71 2.38 -5.69
N ILE A 301 21.99 2.72 -4.43
CA ILE A 301 22.20 4.13 -4.01
C ILE A 301 23.70 4.49 -3.92
N GLY A 302 24.64 3.53 -3.99
CA GLY A 302 26.08 3.84 -3.96
C GLY A 302 26.50 4.67 -2.74
N TYR A 303 25.79 4.52 -1.61
CA TYR A 303 26.05 5.28 -0.40
C TYR A 303 27.14 4.61 0.43
N SER A 304 28.26 5.32 0.58
CA SER A 304 29.31 5.04 1.57
C SER A 304 28.72 5.11 2.98
N SER A 305 29.30 4.33 3.90
CA SER A 305 28.80 3.90 5.22
C SER A 305 28.59 4.99 6.29
N THR A 306 28.38 6.26 5.93
CA THR A 306 28.41 7.40 6.87
C THR A 306 27.06 7.74 7.49
N PHE A 307 25.93 7.35 6.88
CA PHE A 307 24.58 7.74 7.35
C PHE A 307 24.07 6.90 8.54
N THR A 308 24.54 5.65 8.70
CA THR A 308 24.18 4.79 9.84
C THR A 308 24.87 5.17 11.14
N GLU A 309 26.02 5.84 11.08
CA GLU A 309 26.69 6.33 12.30
C GLU A 309 25.93 7.51 12.93
N GLU A 310 25.49 8.50 12.14
CA GLU A 310 24.85 9.69 12.72
C GLU A 310 23.50 9.39 13.42
N LEU A 311 22.70 8.44 12.94
CA LEU A 311 21.45 8.05 13.62
C LEU A 311 21.66 7.16 14.85
N SER A 312 22.84 6.53 14.98
CA SER A 312 23.20 5.76 16.19
C SER A 312 23.82 6.66 17.27
N ILE A 313 24.50 7.74 16.88
CA ILE A 313 25.09 8.72 17.80
C ILE A 313 24.00 9.51 18.56
N VAL A 314 22.81 9.72 17.98
CA VAL A 314 21.68 10.36 18.69
C VAL A 314 21.06 9.45 19.77
N LYS A 315 21.31 8.13 19.75
CA LYS A 315 20.73 7.17 20.72
C LYS A 315 21.57 6.97 21.99
N THR A 316 22.77 7.54 22.11
CA THR A 316 23.63 7.40 23.29
C THR A 316 23.73 8.69 24.10
N HIS A 317 22.64 9.13 24.72
CA HIS A 317 22.75 9.95 25.94
C HIS A 317 21.53 9.80 26.86
N PRO A 318 21.51 8.81 27.76
CA PRO A 318 20.78 8.95 29.01
C PRO A 318 21.70 9.69 29.98
N GLN A 319 21.46 10.98 30.24
CA GLN A 319 22.08 11.67 31.38
C GLN A 319 21.51 11.06 32.67
N SER A 320 22.28 10.18 33.30
CA SER A 320 22.12 9.82 34.70
C SER A 320 22.54 11.01 35.57
N ILE A 321 21.57 11.73 36.12
CA ILE A 321 21.81 12.67 37.22
C ILE A 321 21.88 11.80 38.49
N ASP A 322 23.09 11.39 38.86
CA ASP A 322 23.37 10.79 40.16
C ASP A 322 23.74 11.88 41.16
N ALA A 323 22.99 11.89 42.25
CA ALA A 323 23.19 12.73 43.41
C ALA A 323 24.51 12.40 44.11
N THR A 324 25.36 13.40 44.32
CA THR A 324 26.46 13.32 45.29
C THR A 324 26.50 14.60 46.12
N ASN A 325 26.01 14.49 47.35
CA ASN A 325 26.43 15.33 48.47
C ASN A 325 27.76 14.75 48.97
N PRO A 326 28.80 15.56 49.23
CA PRO A 326 29.14 15.79 50.65
C PRO A 326 29.79 17.15 50.94
N SER A 327 29.29 17.88 51.94
CA SER A 327 29.93 18.19 53.24
C SER A 327 29.12 19.22 54.02
#